data_AF-A0A535EG74-F1
#
_entry.id   AF-A0A535EG74-F1
#
_cell.length_a   1.000
_cell.length_b   1.000
_cell.length_c   1.000
_cell.angle_alpha   90.00
_cell.angle_beta   90.00
_cell.angle_gamma   90.00
#
_symmetry.space_group_name_H-M   'P 1'
#
loop_
_entity.id
_entity.type
_entity.pdbx_description
1 polymer ?
#
loop_
_entity_poly.entity_id
_entity_poly.type
_entity_poly.pdbx_seq_one_letter_code
_entity_poly.pdbx_strand_id
1 'polypeptide(L)'
;MNRTLRASQRGQAIVLIALMIVVMFGLVGLAIDSGRAYLDRRHLQAAVDAAALAAAYNYMNTTDYAQAEQTAVDTYSADELLYGAASCAGLV
;
A
#
# COMPACT_ATOMS: atom_id res chain seq x y z
N MET A 1 -41.44 26.81 -41.34
CA MET A 1 -41.03 27.08 -39.95
C MET A 1 -40.46 25.79 -39.39
N ASN A 2 -39.14 25.56 -39.39
CA ASN A 2 -38.49 24.41 -38.73
C ASN A 2 -36.98 24.70 -38.60
N ARG A 3 -36.64 25.51 -37.60
CA ARG A 3 -35.26 25.94 -37.32
C ARG A 3 -34.61 24.92 -36.38
N THR A 4 -33.90 23.97 -36.96
CA THR A 4 -32.68 23.32 -36.43
C THR A 4 -32.56 23.19 -34.89
N LEU A 5 -33.24 22.21 -34.30
CA LEU A 5 -32.98 21.76 -32.92
C LEU A 5 -31.59 21.11 -32.71
N ARG A 6 -30.85 20.83 -33.80
CA ARG A 6 -29.55 20.14 -33.76
C ARG A 6 -28.37 21.02 -33.32
N ALA A 7 -28.50 22.35 -33.34
CA ALA A 7 -27.38 23.23 -33.00
C ALA A 7 -27.12 23.35 -31.48
N SER A 8 -28.15 23.13 -30.64
CA SER A 8 -28.05 23.35 -29.18
C SER A 8 -27.32 22.22 -28.43
N GLN A 9 -27.21 21.02 -29.01
CA GLN A 9 -26.55 19.88 -28.34
C GLN A 9 -25.02 19.90 -28.43
N ARG A 10 -24.43 20.71 -29.33
CA ARG A 10 -22.96 20.75 -29.52
C ARG A 10 -22.21 21.45 -28.38
N GLY A 11 -22.87 22.30 -27.58
CA GLY A 11 -22.25 22.98 -26.43
C GLY A 11 -22.47 22.29 -25.07
N GLN A 12 -23.51 21.46 -24.92
CA GLN A 12 -23.80 20.80 -23.65
C GLN A 12 -22.87 19.61 -23.40
N ALA A 13 -22.50 18.88 -24.46
CA ALA A 13 -21.63 17.72 -24.37
C ALA A 13 -20.26 18.08 -23.77
N ILE A 14 -19.66 19.21 -24.15
CA ILE A 14 -18.33 19.60 -23.65
C ILE A 14 -18.36 19.95 -22.15
N VAL A 15 -19.45 20.53 -21.66
CA VAL A 15 -19.64 20.81 -20.22
C VAL A 15 -19.76 19.52 -19.42
N LEU A 16 -20.55 18.56 -19.91
CA LEU A 16 -20.69 17.26 -19.27
C LEU A 16 -19.36 16.48 -19.25
N ILE A 17 -18.59 16.53 -20.35
CA ILE A 17 -17.26 15.91 -20.42
C ILE A 17 -16.30 16.57 -19.43
N ALA A 18 -16.26 17.90 -19.35
CA ALA A 18 -15.41 18.62 -18.41
C ALA A 18 -15.72 18.24 -16.94
N LEU A 19 -17.00 18.13 -16.58
CA LEU A 19 -17.41 17.68 -15.25
C LEU A 19 -17.03 16.22 -14.98
N MET A 20 -17.20 15.33 -15.96
CA MET A 20 -16.81 13.92 -15.84
C MET A 20 -15.30 13.76 -15.65
N ILE A 21 -14.48 14.59 -16.29
CA ILE A 21 -13.01 14.58 -16.10
C ILE A 21 -12.66 14.91 -14.65
N VAL A 22 -13.27 15.95 -14.07
CA VAL A 22 -13.04 16.32 -12.66
C VAL A 22 -13.43 15.17 -11.72
N VAL A 23 -14.58 14.54 -11.95
CA VAL A 23 -15.04 13.39 -11.16
C VAL A 23 -14.09 12.20 -11.32
N MET A 24 -13.63 11.91 -12.54
CA MET A 24 -12.65 10.84 -12.79
C MET A 24 -11.35 11.06 -12.01
N PHE A 25 -10.82 12.29 -11.99
CA PHE A 25 -9.64 12.59 -11.18
C PHE A 25 -9.88 12.39 -9.68
N GLY A 26 -11.07 12.75 -9.19
CA GLY A 26 -11.47 12.46 -7.80
C GLY A 26 -11.48 10.97 -7.50
N LEU A 27 -12.05 10.15 -8.39
CA LEU A 27 -12.08 8.70 -8.24
C LEU A 27 -10.68 8.07 -8.33
N VAL A 28 -9.79 8.59 -9.19
CA VAL A 28 -8.39 8.14 -9.26
C VAL A 28 -7.67 8.42 -7.94
N GLY A 29 -7.86 9.60 -7.35
CA GLY A 29 -7.30 9.92 -6.04
C GLY A 29 -7.73 8.93 -4.95
N LEU A 30 -9.04 8.63 -4.88
CA LEU A 30 -9.59 7.64 -3.94
C LEU A 30 -9.08 6.22 -4.22
N ALA A 31 -8.89 5.85 -5.50
CA ALA A 31 -8.35 4.54 -5.88
C ALA A 31 -6.89 4.39 -5.44
N ILE A 32 -6.07 5.45 -5.56
CA ILE A 32 -4.69 5.43 -5.09
C ILE A 32 -4.63 5.33 -3.56
N ASP A 33 -5.43 6.14 -2.86
CA ASP A 33 -5.46 6.15 -1.39
C ASP A 33 -5.91 4.80 -0.81
N SER A 34 -7.02 4.25 -1.33
CA SER A 34 -7.49 2.92 -0.94
C SER A 34 -6.50 1.80 -1.32
N GLY A 35 -5.83 1.93 -2.47
CA GLY A 35 -4.77 1.02 -2.89
C GLY A 35 -3.60 1.00 -1.91
N ARG A 36 -3.14 2.17 -1.46
CA ARG A 36 -2.06 2.29 -0.45
C ARG A 36 -2.47 1.69 0.88
N ALA A 37 -3.63 2.07 1.42
CA ALA A 37 -4.13 1.54 2.68
C ALA A 37 -4.28 0.00 2.65
N TYR A 38 -4.64 -0.57 1.50
CA TYR A 38 -4.71 -2.02 1.33
C TYR A 38 -3.33 -2.69 1.22
N LEU A 39 -2.36 -2.04 0.57
CA LEU A 39 -0.98 -2.51 0.53
C LEU A 39 -0.35 -2.51 1.93
N ASP A 40 -0.50 -1.42 2.69
CA ASP A 40 0.05 -1.32 4.05
C ASP A 40 -0.44 -2.46 4.95
N ARG A 41 -1.75 -2.78 4.88
CA ARG A 41 -2.32 -3.92 5.61
C ARG A 41 -1.68 -5.25 5.20
N ARG A 42 -1.43 -5.46 3.92
CA ARG A 42 -0.80 -6.69 3.42
C ARG A 42 0.67 -6.79 3.80
N HIS A 43 1.39 -5.66 3.79
CA HIS A 43 2.77 -5.62 4.26
C HIS A 43 2.87 -5.97 5.73
N LEU A 44 2.03 -5.37 6.58
CA LEU A 44 1.99 -5.71 8.01
C LEU A 44 1.66 -7.19 8.26
N GLN A 45 0.72 -7.74 7.50
CA GLN A 45 0.38 -9.17 7.59
C GLN A 45 1.57 -10.07 7.18
N ALA A 46 2.23 -9.76 6.07
CA ALA A 46 3.39 -10.50 5.60
C ALA A 46 4.56 -10.44 6.61
N ALA A 47 4.83 -9.24 7.17
CA ALA A 47 5.85 -9.04 8.19
C ALA A 47 5.60 -9.90 9.44
N VAL A 48 4.35 -9.92 9.91
CA VAL A 48 3.95 -10.70 11.11
C VAL A 48 4.05 -12.20 10.83
N ASP A 49 3.62 -12.67 9.66
CA ASP A 49 3.71 -14.09 9.29
C ASP A 49 5.17 -14.55 9.20
N ALA A 50 6.05 -13.72 8.63
CA ALA A 50 7.49 -13.96 8.57
C ALA A 50 8.12 -13.98 9.97
N ALA A 51 7.78 -13.02 10.83
CA ALA A 51 8.24 -12.95 12.20
C ALA A 51 7.81 -14.16 13.03
N ALA A 52 6.56 -14.60 12.91
CA ALA A 52 6.06 -15.78 13.60
C ALA A 52 6.79 -17.05 13.16
N LEU A 53 7.05 -17.22 11.86
CA LEU A 53 7.82 -18.34 11.33
C LEU A 53 9.26 -18.32 11.86
N ALA A 54 9.93 -17.17 11.83
CA ALA A 54 11.30 -17.03 12.30
C ALA A 54 11.42 -17.30 13.81
N ALA A 55 10.46 -16.82 14.60
CA ALA A 55 10.38 -17.08 16.04
C ALA A 55 10.20 -18.57 16.32
N ALA A 56 9.26 -19.22 15.63
CA ALA A 56 9.01 -20.66 15.78
C ALA A 56 10.25 -21.48 15.41
N TYR A 57 10.91 -21.12 14.30
CA TYR A 57 12.15 -21.78 13.87
C TYR A 57 13.28 -21.59 14.89
N ASN A 58 13.48 -20.39 15.42
CA ASN A 58 14.49 -20.14 16.45
C ASN A 58 14.19 -20.95 17.70
N TYR A 59 12.94 -20.92 18.18
CA TYR A 59 12.51 -21.68 19.35
C TYR A 59 12.73 -23.18 19.21
N MET A 60 12.45 -23.75 18.03
CA MET A 60 12.70 -25.18 17.77
C MET A 60 14.19 -25.56 17.84
N ASN A 61 15.09 -24.61 17.59
CA ASN A 61 16.53 -24.86 17.59
C ASN A 61 17.20 -24.56 18.94
N THR A 62 16.71 -23.55 19.67
CA THR A 62 17.30 -23.06 20.91
C THR A 62 16.56 -23.52 22.16
N THR A 63 15.27 -23.83 22.03
CA THR A 63 14.32 -24.05 23.15
C THR A 63 14.25 -22.84 24.11
N ASP A 64 14.69 -21.67 23.67
CA ASP A 64 14.74 -20.43 24.45
C ASP A 64 13.71 -19.44 23.93
N TYR A 65 12.73 -19.11 24.78
CA TYR A 65 11.67 -18.15 24.46
C TYR A 65 12.18 -16.73 24.29
N ALA A 66 13.20 -16.31 25.05
CA ALA A 66 13.73 -14.95 24.97
C ALA A 66 14.43 -14.71 23.62
N GLN A 67 15.16 -15.72 23.13
CA GLN A 67 15.82 -15.67 21.81
C GLN A 67 14.80 -15.71 20.66
N ALA A 68 13.74 -16.49 20.79
CA ALA A 68 12.68 -16.57 19.81
C ALA A 68 11.91 -15.24 19.68
N GLU A 69 11.62 -14.59 20.81
CA GLU A 69 10.98 -13.27 20.84
C GLU A 69 11.86 -12.21 20.17
N GLN A 70 13.16 -12.18 20.49
CA GLN A 70 14.10 -11.25 19.88
C GLN A 70 14.16 -11.44 18.36
N THR A 71 14.22 -12.69 17.89
CA THR A 71 14.23 -13.02 16.45
C THR A 71 12.94 -12.57 15.75
N ALA A 72 11.79 -12.68 16.43
CA ALA A 72 10.50 -12.22 15.91
C ALA A 72 10.52 -10.70 15.66
N VAL A 73 10.98 -9.94 16.67
CA VAL A 73 11.07 -8.48 16.61
C VAL A 73 12.03 -8.04 15.51
N ASP A 74 13.20 -8.67 15.44
CA ASP A 74 14.21 -8.36 14.42
C ASP A 74 13.66 -8.62 13.01
N THR A 75 12.98 -9.75 12.80
CA THR A 75 12.39 -10.12 11.51
C THR A 75 11.25 -9.18 11.12
N TYR A 76 10.36 -8.83 12.05
CA TYR A 76 9.28 -7.87 11.81
C TYR A 76 9.83 -6.48 11.44
N SER A 77 10.85 -6.00 12.17
CA SER A 77 11.45 -4.68 11.93
C SER A 77 12.24 -4.60 10.61
N ALA A 78 12.77 -5.72 10.13
CA ALA A 78 13.48 -5.79 8.86
C ALA A 78 12.55 -5.68 7.64
N ASP A 79 11.29 -6.11 7.76
CA ASP A 79 10.32 -6.10 6.65
C ASP A 79 9.76 -4.70 6.35
N GLU A 80 9.75 -3.79 7.32
CA GLU A 80 9.33 -2.39 7.13
C GLU A 80 10.38 -1.48 6.48
N LEU A 81 11.62 -1.96 6.27
CA LEU A 81 12.70 -1.14 5.68
C LEU A 81 12.56 -1.02 4.16
N LEU A 82 11.56 -0.25 3.72
CA LEU A 82 11.27 0.04 2.31
C LEU A 82 12.37 0.88 1.61
N TYR A 83 13.31 1.44 2.38
CA TYR A 83 14.57 2.02 1.92
C TYR A 83 15.66 1.62 2.94
N GLY A 84 16.47 0.62 2.61
CA GLY A 84 17.46 0.04 3.53
C GLY A 84 18.27 1.08 4.28
N ALA A 85 18.04 1.18 5.59
CA ALA A 85 19.04 1.73 6.48
C ALA A 85 20.21 0.76 6.45
N ALA A 86 21.33 1.19 5.87
CA ALA A 86 22.57 0.44 5.95
C ALA A 86 22.84 0.13 7.42
N SER A 87 22.82 -1.15 7.78
CA SER A 87 23.38 -1.59 9.05
C SER A 87 24.87 -1.27 8.99
N CYS A 88 25.32 -0.25 9.73
CA CYS A 88 26.74 0.00 9.96
C CYS A 88 27.31 -1.07 10.92
N ALA A 89 27.22 -2.34 10.52
CA ALA A 89 27.72 -3.49 11.25
C ALA A 89 29.16 -3.83 10.81
N GLY A 90 30.01 -2.81 10.70
CA GLY A 90 31.40 -2.97 10.25
C GLY A 90 32.37 -1.88 10.74
N LEU A 91 32.01 -1.14 11.79
CA LEU A 91 32.85 -0.07 12.35
C LEU A 91 32.89 -0.13 13.88
N VAL A 92 33.26 -1.30 14.42
CA VAL A 92 34.06 -1.48 15.64
C VAL A 92 34.93 -2.72 15.41
#